data_AF-A0AAW7ARX9-F1
#
_entry.id   AF-A0AAW7ARX9-F1
#
_cell.length_a   1.000
_cell.length_b   1.000
_cell.length_c   1.000
_cell.angle_alpha   90.00
_cell.angle_beta   90.00
_cell.angle_gamma   90.00
#
_symmetry.space_group_name_H-M   'P 1'
#
loop_
_entity.id
_entity.type
_entity.pdbx_description
1 polymer ?
#
loop_
_entity_poly.entity_id
_entity_poly.type
_entity_poly.pdbx_seq_one_letter_code
_entity_poly.pdbx_strand_id
1 'polypeptide(L)'
;MPALSFSSSSHQDTNPLDVMEQIVCGHDWAFDRRTDCEMAAEAPGKWCDYGLYFSWSREIAAMNFTCTFDLRAPANRRKALYELIALANERLWIGHFSLDLETGTPVFRHSVLLRGATSLAAESMEDMIDIAITECERFYPAFQFTLWSGKSPAEALEAAMLDCAGEA
;
A
#
# COMPACT_ATOMS: atom_id res chain seq x y z
N MET A 1 17.60 -9.63 -31.29
CA MET A 1 16.91 -8.35 -30.97
C MET A 1 17.97 -7.28 -30.83
N PRO A 2 17.89 -6.14 -31.53
CA PRO A 2 18.86 -5.08 -31.36
C PRO A 2 18.62 -4.40 -30.00
N ALA A 3 19.68 -4.24 -29.20
CA ALA A 3 19.62 -3.46 -27.97
C ALA A 3 19.47 -1.98 -28.33
N LEU A 4 18.39 -1.36 -27.87
CA LEU A 4 18.22 0.09 -27.96
C LEU A 4 19.25 0.74 -27.01
N SER A 5 20.23 1.43 -27.59
CA SER A 5 21.15 2.27 -26.80
C SER A 5 20.41 3.53 -26.38
N PHE A 6 19.91 3.56 -25.15
CA PHE A 6 19.46 4.81 -24.55
C PHE A 6 20.70 5.57 -24.09
N SER A 7 20.88 6.80 -24.59
CA SER A 7 21.92 7.70 -24.12
C SER A 7 21.69 7.95 -22.62
N SER A 8 22.62 7.51 -21.77
CA SER A 8 22.60 7.82 -20.35
C SER A 8 22.96 9.30 -20.16
N SER A 9 21.96 10.17 -20.12
CA SER A 9 22.09 11.42 -19.38
C SER A 9 22.39 11.04 -17.94
N SER A 10 23.45 11.61 -17.36
CA SER A 10 23.78 11.46 -15.95
C SER A 10 22.66 12.07 -15.11
N HIS A 11 21.61 11.31 -14.86
CA HIS A 11 20.59 11.65 -13.87
C HIS A 11 21.30 11.62 -12.52
N GLN A 12 21.22 12.71 -11.79
CA GLN A 12 21.58 12.72 -10.38
C GLN A 12 20.81 11.58 -9.71
N ASP A 13 21.50 10.71 -8.99
CA ASP A 13 20.94 9.61 -8.18
C ASP A 13 20.13 10.20 -7.02
N THR A 14 19.01 10.86 -7.31
CA THR A 14 18.11 11.39 -6.28
C THR A 14 17.42 10.23 -5.60
N ASN A 15 17.42 10.25 -4.27
CA ASN A 15 16.78 9.21 -3.50
C ASN A 15 15.26 9.40 -3.60
N PRO A 16 14.49 8.42 -4.09
CA PRO A 16 13.04 8.59 -4.24
C PRO A 16 12.32 8.82 -2.90
N LEU A 17 12.92 8.40 -1.79
CA LEU A 17 12.38 8.71 -0.47
C LEU A 17 12.37 10.21 -0.15
N ASP A 18 13.21 11.02 -0.80
CA ASP A 18 13.20 12.48 -0.62
C ASP A 18 11.92 13.09 -1.20
N VAL A 19 11.37 12.48 -2.27
CA VAL A 19 10.06 12.86 -2.83
C VAL A 19 8.94 12.41 -1.90
N MET A 20 9.05 11.20 -1.33
CA MET A 20 8.07 10.72 -0.34
C MET A 20 8.01 11.62 0.89
N GLU A 21 9.16 12.09 1.40
CA GLU A 21 9.20 13.06 2.49
C GLU A 21 8.48 14.37 2.14
N GLN A 22 8.67 14.87 0.92
CA GLN A 22 7.97 16.07 0.46
C GLN A 22 6.46 15.89 0.40
N ILE A 23 6.00 14.76 -0.15
CA ILE A 23 4.57 14.43 -0.23
C ILE A 23 3.97 14.33 1.17
N VAL A 24 4.57 13.52 2.04
CA VAL A 24 4.09 13.27 3.41
C VAL A 24 4.13 14.57 4.25
N CYS A 25 5.16 15.38 4.10
CA CYS A 25 5.23 16.71 4.72
C CYS A 25 4.16 17.66 4.18
N GLY A 26 3.83 17.58 2.88
CA GLY A 26 2.77 18.38 2.26
C GLY A 26 1.36 18.08 2.80
N HIS A 27 1.15 16.85 3.30
CA HIS A 27 -0.08 16.45 3.99
C HIS A 27 -0.07 16.69 5.51
N ASP A 28 0.99 17.31 6.06
CA ASP A 28 1.20 17.49 7.49
C ASP A 28 1.19 16.17 8.30
N TRP A 29 1.63 15.07 7.68
CA TRP A 29 1.70 13.75 8.31
C TRP A 29 3.01 13.53 9.06
N ALA A 30 2.95 12.76 10.15
CA ALA A 30 4.14 12.38 10.90
C ALA A 30 4.95 11.34 10.11
N PHE A 31 6.28 11.55 10.04
CA PHE A 31 7.18 10.61 9.40
C PHE A 31 8.54 10.49 10.10
N ASP A 32 9.21 9.38 9.83
CA ASP A 32 10.52 9.03 10.36
C ASP A 32 11.38 8.41 9.26
N ARG A 33 12.45 9.12 8.88
CA ARG A 33 13.46 8.64 7.93
C ARG A 33 14.46 7.76 8.68
N ARG A 34 14.14 6.47 8.77
CA ARG A 34 14.89 5.47 9.55
C ARG A 34 16.29 5.24 9.00
N THR A 35 16.41 5.15 7.68
CA THR A 35 17.69 5.00 6.99
C THR A 35 17.65 5.70 5.63
N ASP A 36 18.77 5.71 4.91
CA ASP A 36 18.80 6.15 3.51
C ASP A 36 17.90 5.31 2.59
N CYS A 37 17.51 4.11 3.02
CA CYS A 37 16.72 3.18 2.22
C CYS A 37 15.33 2.90 2.81
N GLU A 38 14.99 3.45 3.99
CA GLU A 38 13.74 3.14 4.68
C GLU A 38 13.13 4.39 5.31
N MET A 39 11.83 4.54 5.14
CA MET A 39 11.03 5.61 5.73
C MET A 39 9.71 5.03 6.24
N ALA A 40 9.23 5.53 7.37
CA ALA A 40 7.89 5.25 7.88
C ALA A 40 7.10 6.55 8.00
N ALA A 41 5.79 6.50 7.79
CA ALA A 41 4.88 7.60 8.02
C ALA A 41 3.54 7.08 8.55
N GLU A 42 2.71 7.98 9.05
CA GLU A 42 1.36 7.68 9.51
C GLU A 42 0.36 8.62 8.84
N ALA A 43 -0.61 8.05 8.15
CA ALA A 43 -1.65 8.78 7.44
C ALA A 43 -3.00 8.59 8.14
N PRO A 44 -3.70 9.67 8.52
CA PRO A 44 -5.02 9.58 9.12
C PRO A 44 -6.06 9.09 8.10
N GLY A 45 -6.89 8.14 8.53
CA GLY A 45 -7.99 7.58 7.74
C GLY A 45 -9.35 7.80 8.39
N LYS A 46 -10.41 7.39 7.70
CA LYS A 46 -11.79 7.34 8.24
C LYS A 46 -11.93 6.18 9.23
N TRP A 47 -11.31 5.02 8.96
CA TRP A 47 -11.45 3.85 9.83
C TRP A 47 -10.36 3.74 10.91
N CYS A 48 -9.12 4.05 10.56
CA CYS A 48 -7.99 4.07 11.47
C CYS A 48 -6.86 4.93 10.88
N ASP A 49 -5.83 5.18 11.68
CA ASP A 49 -4.57 5.69 11.16
C ASP A 49 -3.82 4.55 10.45
N TYR A 50 -3.27 4.86 9.28
CA TYR A 50 -2.59 3.89 8.42
C TYR A 50 -1.08 4.05 8.52
N GLY A 51 -0.41 2.96 8.88
CA GLY A 51 1.05 2.92 8.88
C GLY A 51 1.58 2.74 7.46
N LEU A 52 2.33 3.73 6.97
CA LEU A 52 2.98 3.75 5.68
C LEU A 52 4.46 3.38 5.84
N TYR A 53 4.94 2.44 5.03
CA TYR A 53 6.33 1.99 5.02
C TYR A 53 6.88 1.99 3.61
N PHE A 54 8.01 2.67 3.43
CA PHE A 54 8.72 2.79 2.16
C PHE A 54 10.09 2.16 2.29
N SER A 55 10.45 1.29 1.34
CA SER A 55 11.75 0.62 1.27
C SER A 55 12.32 0.79 -0.14
N TRP A 56 13.45 1.49 -0.25
CA TRP A 56 14.15 1.76 -1.49
C TRP A 56 15.34 0.81 -1.69
N SER A 57 15.37 0.10 -2.81
CA SER A 57 16.52 -0.70 -3.23
C SER A 57 17.23 -0.03 -4.40
N ARG A 58 18.43 0.50 -4.17
CA ARG A 58 19.29 1.08 -5.22
C ARG A 58 19.74 0.04 -6.25
N GLU A 59 19.98 -1.19 -5.83
CA GLU A 59 20.51 -2.27 -6.69
C GLU A 59 19.55 -2.59 -7.86
N ILE A 60 18.27 -2.75 -7.53
CA ILE A 60 17.23 -2.99 -8.54
C ILE A 60 16.51 -1.72 -8.98
N ALA A 61 16.82 -0.58 -8.35
CA ALA A 61 16.13 0.69 -8.50
C ALA A 61 14.60 0.48 -8.41
N ALA A 62 14.18 -0.11 -7.29
CA ALA A 62 12.79 -0.41 -6.98
C ALA A 62 12.41 0.13 -5.60
N MET A 63 11.22 0.72 -5.50
CA MET A 63 10.63 1.09 -4.22
C MET A 63 9.52 0.10 -3.90
N ASN A 64 9.59 -0.50 -2.71
CA ASN A 64 8.50 -1.27 -2.13
C ASN A 64 7.77 -0.39 -1.12
N PHE A 65 6.47 -0.25 -1.33
CA PHE A 65 5.56 0.48 -0.47
C PHE A 65 4.61 -0.48 0.23
N THR A 66 4.32 -0.21 1.49
CA THR A 66 3.37 -0.99 2.30
C THR A 66 2.49 -0.05 3.09
N CYS A 67 1.18 -0.30 3.05
CA CYS A 67 0.18 0.38 3.88
C CYS A 67 -0.43 -0.66 4.83
N THR A 68 -0.48 -0.35 6.12
CA THR A 68 -0.86 -1.27 7.18
C THR A 68 -2.09 -0.77 7.92
N PHE A 69 -2.95 -1.71 8.30
CA PHE A 69 -4.17 -1.45 9.07
C PHE A 69 -3.87 -1.54 10.56
N ASP A 70 -4.62 -0.84 11.41
CA ASP A 70 -4.69 -1.15 12.84
C ASP A 70 -5.60 -2.37 13.10
N LEU A 71 -5.25 -3.51 12.51
CA LEU A 71 -5.96 -4.77 12.65
C LEU A 71 -4.97 -5.91 12.90
N ARG A 72 -5.36 -6.82 13.79
CA ARG A 72 -4.61 -8.04 14.08
C ARG A 72 -5.51 -9.26 13.97
N ALA A 73 -5.16 -10.15 13.04
CA ALA A 73 -5.88 -11.38 12.79
C ALA A 73 -5.55 -12.46 13.83
N PRO A 74 -6.54 -12.94 14.60
CA PRO A 74 -6.38 -14.13 15.43
C PRO A 74 -6.00 -15.35 14.59
N ALA A 75 -5.18 -16.24 15.15
CA ALA A 75 -4.67 -17.42 14.41
C ALA A 75 -5.78 -18.29 13.81
N ASN A 76 -6.90 -18.45 14.51
CA ASN A 76 -8.07 -19.21 14.05
C ASN A 76 -8.87 -18.54 12.92
N ARG A 77 -8.64 -17.24 12.65
CA ARG A 77 -9.28 -16.49 11.56
C ARG A 77 -8.41 -16.34 10.32
N ARG A 78 -7.11 -16.66 10.40
CA ARG A 78 -6.15 -16.48 9.28
C ARG A 78 -6.59 -17.19 7.99
N LYS A 79 -7.19 -18.38 8.09
CA LYS A 79 -7.70 -19.12 6.92
C LYS A 79 -8.78 -18.33 6.16
N ALA A 80 -9.74 -17.75 6.89
CA ALA A 80 -10.79 -16.93 6.30
C ALA A 80 -10.21 -15.64 5.68
N LEU A 81 -9.19 -15.05 6.32
CA LEU A 81 -8.51 -13.90 5.74
C LEU A 81 -7.77 -14.21 4.44
N TYR A 82 -7.14 -15.38 4.30
CA TYR A 82 -6.47 -15.73 3.05
C TYR A 82 -7.45 -15.79 1.87
N GLU A 83 -8.65 -16.32 2.11
CA GLU A 83 -9.73 -16.32 1.12
C GLU A 83 -10.23 -14.90 0.83
N LEU A 84 -10.45 -14.07 1.87
CA LEU A 84 -10.83 -12.67 1.68
C LEU A 84 -9.80 -11.90 0.86
N ILE A 85 -8.51 -12.07 1.17
CA ILE A 85 -7.41 -11.40 0.47
C ILE A 85 -7.40 -11.80 -1.01
N ALA A 86 -7.59 -13.08 -1.32
CA ALA A 86 -7.69 -13.53 -2.71
C ALA A 86 -8.84 -12.84 -3.45
N LEU A 87 -10.03 -12.82 -2.85
CA LEU A 87 -11.22 -12.17 -3.42
C LEU A 87 -11.08 -10.65 -3.55
N ALA A 88 -10.43 -10.00 -2.58
CA ALA A 88 -10.16 -8.56 -2.62
C ALA A 88 -9.17 -8.22 -3.73
N ASN A 89 -8.11 -9.02 -3.89
CA ASN A 89 -7.09 -8.81 -4.91
C ASN A 89 -7.62 -8.92 -6.35
N GLU A 90 -8.67 -9.70 -6.59
CA GLU A 90 -9.35 -9.73 -7.90
C GLU A 90 -10.02 -8.41 -8.26
N ARG A 91 -10.24 -7.52 -7.28
CA ARG A 91 -10.88 -6.21 -7.47
C ARG A 91 -9.89 -5.04 -7.46
N LEU A 92 -8.60 -5.32 -7.33
CA LEU A 92 -7.54 -4.31 -7.34
C LEU A 92 -6.93 -4.19 -8.74
N TRP A 93 -6.72 -2.94 -9.17
CA TRP A 93 -5.92 -2.65 -10.37
C TRP A 93 -4.43 -2.58 -10.06
N ILE A 94 -4.08 -2.04 -8.87
CA ILE A 94 -2.71 -1.75 -8.47
C ILE A 94 -2.47 -2.28 -7.06
N GLY A 95 -1.31 -2.91 -6.89
CA GLY A 95 -0.90 -3.50 -5.62
C GLY A 95 -1.66 -4.78 -5.28
N HIS A 96 -1.51 -5.22 -4.04
CA HIS A 96 -2.22 -6.40 -3.51
C HIS A 96 -2.24 -6.37 -1.98
N PHE A 97 -3.27 -6.99 -1.40
CA PHE A 97 -3.29 -7.33 0.01
C PHE A 97 -2.50 -8.61 0.26
N SER A 98 -1.89 -8.66 1.43
CA SER A 98 -1.23 -9.82 2.02
C SER A 98 -1.43 -9.81 3.55
N LEU A 99 -0.93 -10.84 4.23
CA LEU A 99 -0.93 -10.91 5.69
C LEU A 99 0.51 -10.94 6.16
N ASP A 100 0.89 -10.00 7.03
CA ASP A 100 2.11 -10.15 7.82
C ASP A 100 1.89 -11.29 8.82
N LEU A 101 2.65 -12.37 8.66
CA LEU A 101 2.49 -13.59 9.46
C LEU A 101 3.01 -13.44 10.88
N GLU A 102 3.99 -12.54 11.08
CA GLU A 102 4.59 -12.28 12.38
C GLU A 102 3.61 -11.52 13.28
N THR A 103 3.09 -10.40 12.77
CA THR A 103 2.17 -9.55 13.52
C THR A 103 0.70 -10.00 13.41
N GLY A 104 0.36 -10.76 12.36
CA GLY A 104 -1.02 -11.07 12.00
C GLY A 104 -1.77 -9.91 11.36
N THR A 105 -1.08 -8.87 10.90
CA THR A 105 -1.70 -7.66 10.37
C THR A 105 -1.92 -7.77 8.87
N PRO A 106 -3.14 -7.50 8.35
CA PRO A 106 -3.34 -7.33 6.91
C PRO A 106 -2.51 -6.14 6.41
N VAL A 107 -1.92 -6.26 5.23
CA VAL A 107 -1.09 -5.20 4.65
C VAL A 107 -1.36 -5.08 3.16
N PHE A 108 -1.52 -3.86 2.67
CA PHE A 108 -1.47 -3.56 1.23
C PHE A 108 -0.02 -3.37 0.83
N ARG A 109 0.38 -3.91 -0.32
CA ARG A 109 1.75 -3.82 -0.85
C ARG A 109 1.74 -3.42 -2.31
N HIS A 110 2.64 -2.52 -2.68
CA HIS A 110 2.91 -2.16 -4.05
C HIS A 110 4.40 -1.95 -4.27
N SER A 111 4.92 -2.42 -5.40
CA SER A 111 6.32 -2.22 -5.77
C SER A 111 6.41 -1.57 -7.13
N VAL A 112 7.24 -0.53 -7.23
CA VAL A 112 7.45 0.24 -8.46
C VAL A 112 8.93 0.25 -8.84
N LEU A 113 9.21 0.03 -10.12
CA LEU A 113 10.55 0.22 -10.69
C LEU A 113 10.73 1.68 -11.09
N LEU A 114 11.82 2.29 -10.63
CA LEU A 114 12.12 3.71 -10.87
C LEU A 114 13.30 3.90 -11.84
N ARG A 115 13.77 2.82 -12.48
CA ARG A 115 14.82 2.90 -13.51
C ARG A 115 14.36 3.74 -14.69
N GLY A 116 15.06 4.84 -14.95
CA GLY A 116 14.73 5.74 -16.06
C GLY A 116 13.45 6.55 -15.87
N ALA A 117 12.89 6.57 -14.65
CA ALA A 117 11.76 7.43 -14.32
C ALA A 117 12.23 8.89 -14.29
N THR A 118 11.60 9.74 -15.10
CA THR A 118 11.80 11.20 -15.11
C THR A 118 10.97 11.85 -14.00
N SER A 119 10.88 13.19 -13.98
CA SER A 119 10.05 13.98 -13.06
C SER A 119 8.56 13.58 -12.98
N LEU A 120 8.07 12.73 -13.88
CA LEU A 120 6.77 12.02 -13.81
C LEU A 120 6.68 11.03 -12.63
N ALA A 121 7.78 10.83 -11.88
CA ALA A 121 7.83 9.96 -10.72
C ALA A 121 7.08 10.51 -9.49
N ALA A 122 7.00 11.83 -9.31
CA ALA A 122 6.42 12.41 -8.08
C ALA A 122 4.89 12.27 -8.03
N GLU A 123 4.18 12.69 -9.09
CA GLU A 123 2.71 12.51 -9.19
C GLU A 123 2.34 11.03 -9.08
N SER A 124 3.09 10.15 -9.75
CA SER A 124 2.85 8.70 -9.64
C SER A 124 3.12 8.13 -8.25
N MET A 125 4.00 8.73 -7.46
CA MET A 125 4.26 8.34 -6.07
C MET A 125 3.16 8.83 -5.12
N GLU A 126 2.61 10.02 -5.37
CA GLU A 126 1.44 10.56 -4.68
C GLU A 126 0.21 9.69 -4.97
N ASP A 127 -0.07 9.43 -6.25
CA ASP A 127 -1.14 8.50 -6.68
C ASP A 127 -1.00 7.13 -6.01
N MET A 128 0.23 6.62 -5.86
CA MET A 128 0.48 5.33 -5.20
C MET A 128 0.03 5.34 -3.73
N ILE A 129 0.30 6.42 -2.99
CA ILE A 129 -0.17 6.58 -1.60
C ILE A 129 -1.69 6.65 -1.58
N ASP A 130 -2.28 7.53 -2.40
CA ASP A 130 -3.72 7.77 -2.45
C ASP A 130 -4.50 6.50 -2.78
N ILE A 131 -4.04 5.74 -3.78
CA ILE A 131 -4.65 4.47 -4.16
C ILE A 131 -4.55 3.47 -3.00
N ALA A 132 -3.40 3.35 -2.35
CA ALA A 132 -3.25 2.39 -1.25
C ALA A 132 -4.16 2.72 -0.07
N ILE A 133 -4.23 3.99 0.34
CA ILE A 133 -5.12 4.43 1.42
C ILE A 133 -6.57 4.21 1.01
N THR A 134 -6.95 4.60 -0.21
CA THR A 134 -8.32 4.42 -0.74
C THR A 134 -8.73 2.96 -0.76
N GLU A 135 -7.89 2.05 -1.23
CA GLU A 135 -8.20 0.63 -1.24
C GLU A 135 -8.20 0.05 0.18
N CYS A 136 -7.29 0.47 1.06
CA CYS A 136 -7.34 0.09 2.48
C CYS A 136 -8.65 0.52 3.15
N GLU A 137 -9.10 1.75 2.90
CA GLU A 137 -10.38 2.31 3.37
C GLU A 137 -11.57 1.51 2.84
N ARG A 138 -11.59 1.26 1.53
CA ARG A 138 -12.65 0.53 0.83
C ARG A 138 -12.80 -0.91 1.33
N PHE A 139 -11.69 -1.60 1.64
CA PHE A 139 -11.72 -2.99 2.07
C PHE A 139 -11.73 -3.18 3.60
N TYR A 140 -11.49 -2.13 4.38
CA TYR A 140 -11.49 -2.21 5.86
C TYR A 140 -12.74 -2.89 6.43
N PRO A 141 -13.98 -2.58 6.00
CA PRO A 141 -15.17 -3.24 6.54
C PRO A 141 -15.22 -4.74 6.24
N ALA A 142 -14.68 -5.18 5.11
CA ALA A 142 -14.64 -6.60 4.76
C ALA A 142 -13.69 -7.38 5.68
N PHE A 143 -12.53 -6.79 6.01
CA PHE A 143 -11.62 -7.34 7.01
C PHE A 143 -12.32 -7.40 8.38
N GLN A 144 -13.05 -6.36 8.75
CA GLN A 144 -13.80 -6.30 10.01
C GLN A 144 -14.85 -7.41 10.13
N PHE A 145 -15.71 -7.54 9.11
CA PHE A 145 -16.76 -8.55 9.12
C PHE A 145 -16.21 -9.98 9.16
N THR A 146 -15.10 -10.23 8.47
CA THR A 146 -14.46 -11.55 8.45
C THR A 146 -13.82 -11.90 9.80
N LEU A 147 -13.20 -10.92 10.46
CA LEU A 147 -12.50 -11.12 11.73
C LEU A 147 -13.46 -11.22 12.93
N TRP A 148 -14.44 -10.31 13.02
CA TRP A 148 -15.25 -10.14 14.23
C TRP A 148 -16.72 -10.51 14.06
N SER A 149 -17.31 -10.31 12.88
CA SER A 149 -18.74 -10.64 12.66
C SER A 149 -18.99 -12.09 12.25
N GLY A 150 -17.94 -12.84 11.91
CA GLY A 150 -18.04 -14.25 11.53
C GLY A 150 -18.71 -14.50 10.19
N LYS A 151 -18.92 -13.47 9.36
CA LYS A 151 -19.37 -13.62 7.98
C LYS A 151 -18.36 -14.45 7.18
N SER A 152 -18.83 -15.17 6.17
CA SER A 152 -17.90 -15.76 5.20
C SER A 152 -17.15 -14.65 4.44
N PRO A 153 -15.93 -14.90 3.94
CA PRO A 153 -15.17 -13.91 3.18
C PRO A 153 -15.94 -13.27 2.02
N ALA A 154 -16.71 -14.07 1.26
CA ALA A 154 -17.53 -13.58 0.16
C ALA A 154 -18.67 -12.66 0.65
N GLU A 155 -19.40 -13.05 1.69
CA GLU A 155 -20.47 -12.21 2.26
C GLU A 155 -19.93 -10.93 2.90
N ALA A 156 -18.76 -11.01 3.54
CA ALA A 156 -18.07 -9.86 4.12
C ALA A 156 -17.69 -8.84 3.03
N LEU A 157 -17.15 -9.35 1.91
CA LEU A 157 -16.76 -8.52 0.77
C LEU A 157 -17.97 -7.86 0.12
N GLU A 158 -19.04 -8.61 -0.17
CA GLU A 158 -20.26 -8.05 -0.76
C GLU A 158 -20.90 -6.99 0.15
N ALA A 159 -20.99 -7.26 1.45
CA ALA A 159 -21.53 -6.29 2.41
C ALA A 159 -20.72 -4.98 2.44
N ALA A 160 -19.40 -5.06 2.44
CA ALA A 160 -18.53 -3.87 2.45
C ALA A 160 -18.70 -3.02 1.19
N MET A 161 -18.94 -3.65 0.03
CA MET A 161 -19.03 -2.97 -1.25
C MET A 161 -20.41 -2.34 -1.50
N LEU A 162 -21.45 -2.85 -0.85
CA LEU A 162 -22.79 -2.23 -0.85
C LEU A 162 -22.81 -0.94 -0.03
N ASP A 163 -22.17 -0.92 1.13
CA ASP A 163 -22.12 0.27 2.00
C ASP A 163 -21.28 1.39 1.37
N CYS A 164 -20.19 1.06 0.66
CA CYS A 164 -19.38 2.06 -0.06
C CYS A 164 -20.11 2.69 -1.27
N ALA A 165 -21.10 2.01 -1.87
CA ALA A 165 -21.90 2.57 -2.95
C ALA A 165 -23.01 3.53 -2.48
N GLY A 166 -23.34 3.51 -1.18
CA GLY A 166 -24.36 4.37 -0.57
C GLY A 166 -23.85 5.73 -0.08
N GLU A 167 -22.54 5.96 -0.07
CA GLU A 167 -21.90 7.21 0.38
C GLU A 167 -21.35 8.08 -0.78
N ALA A 168 -21.65 7.74 -2.04
CA ALA A 168 -21.21 8.46 -3.25
C ALA A 168 -22.26 9.43 -3.82
#